data_AF-A0A8H8TW43-F1
#
_entry.id   AF-A0A8H8TW43-F1
#
_cell.length_a   1.000
_cell.length_b   1.000
_cell.length_c   1.000
_cell.angle_alpha   90.00
_cell.angle_beta   90.00
_cell.angle_gamma   90.00
#
_symmetry.space_group_name_H-M   'P 1'
#
loop_
_entity.id
_entity.type
_entity.pdbx_description
1 polymer ?
#
loop_
_entity_poly.entity_id
_entity_poly.type
_entity_poly.pdbx_seq_one_letter_code
_entity_poly.pdbx_strand_id
1 'polypeptide(L)'
;MAAGSIASSSSGSSSNSRGNNRGQAFMLVAAPPPKKTKQSPQASIDEFWSKFNSTTPGRATTILPRDRYAKQAEENAPKGIIDGANPVSSYDEAARLCREKVEKIVKECRRVNQKYTDKHFDLEFDLKGWNGKKDCLRTLTATSEDDPYVSFSPGSVKRVTDIFDKPQFFVQGATANDIRQGRDGDCWLLAALCTLGNKEGLIEKVCVARNEQVGVYGFVFHRGSLYTTSLLSGTILGAQLLSA
;
A
#
# COMPACT_ATOMS: atom_id res chain seq x y z
N MET A 1 -30.44 64.06 34.50
CA MET A 1 -31.45 64.80 35.29
C MET A 1 -32.84 64.42 34.79
N ALA A 2 -33.88 64.72 35.59
CA ALA A 2 -35.30 64.46 35.35
C ALA A 2 -35.74 62.98 35.41
N ALA A 3 -36.74 62.73 36.25
CA ALA A 3 -37.53 61.51 36.34
C ALA A 3 -38.80 61.62 35.46
N GLY A 4 -39.51 60.52 35.25
CA GLY A 4 -40.78 60.52 34.50
C GLY A 4 -41.51 59.19 34.56
N SER A 5 -42.35 59.02 35.58
CA SER A 5 -43.20 57.84 35.78
C SER A 5 -44.52 57.93 34.99
N ILE A 6 -45.03 56.80 34.47
CA ILE A 6 -46.46 56.41 34.37
C ILE A 6 -46.49 54.92 33.94
N ALA A 7 -47.15 53.93 34.57
CA ALA A 7 -48.32 53.80 35.47
C ALA A 7 -49.69 53.71 34.77
N SER A 8 -50.28 52.50 34.75
CA SER A 8 -51.73 52.16 34.69
C SER A 8 -51.89 50.62 34.63
N SER A 9 -52.32 49.93 35.72
CA SER A 9 -53.72 49.50 36.01
C SER A 9 -54.11 48.17 35.31
N SER A 10 -55.01 47.27 35.75
CA SER A 10 -55.98 47.13 36.87
C SER A 10 -56.64 45.73 36.75
N SER A 11 -57.29 45.08 37.74
CA SER A 11 -57.40 45.26 39.21
C SER A 11 -58.26 44.12 39.84
N GLY A 12 -57.97 43.72 41.10
CA GLY A 12 -58.90 42.99 41.98
C GLY A 12 -58.43 41.61 42.47
N SER A 13 -58.80 41.09 43.65
CA SER A 13 -59.54 41.59 44.82
C SER A 13 -59.69 40.41 45.79
N SER A 14 -59.59 40.63 47.11
CA SER A 14 -60.17 39.77 48.19
C SER A 14 -59.56 38.36 48.43
N SER A 15 -59.54 37.77 49.64
CA SER A 15 -59.85 38.26 51.00
C SER A 15 -59.43 37.23 52.09
N ASN A 16 -59.20 37.72 53.31
CA ASN A 16 -59.29 37.06 54.63
C ASN A 16 -58.75 35.63 54.87
N SER A 17 -57.69 35.61 55.69
CA SER A 17 -57.44 34.73 56.85
C SER A 17 -58.54 33.75 57.29
N ARG A 18 -58.15 32.48 57.49
CA ARG A 18 -58.54 31.62 58.63
C ARG A 18 -57.51 30.48 58.74
N GLY A 19 -56.92 30.31 59.92
CA GLY A 19 -56.01 29.20 60.18
C GLY A 19 -56.76 27.91 60.55
N ASN A 20 -56.15 26.76 60.28
CA ASN A 20 -56.36 25.59 61.13
C ASN A 20 -55.12 24.67 61.12
N ASN A 21 -54.72 24.23 62.31
CA ASN A 21 -53.63 23.28 62.49
C ASN A 21 -54.13 21.85 62.24
N ARG A 22 -53.41 21.06 61.42
CA ARG A 22 -53.21 19.60 61.58
C ARG A 22 -52.42 19.02 60.40
N GLY A 23 -51.31 18.36 60.69
CA GLY A 23 -50.46 17.72 59.69
C GLY A 23 -48.97 17.97 59.93
N GLN A 24 -48.42 17.43 61.02
CA GLN A 24 -46.99 17.49 61.29
C GLN A 24 -46.26 16.51 60.35
N ALA A 25 -45.98 16.94 59.12
CA ALA A 25 -45.13 16.21 58.20
C ALA A 25 -43.67 16.32 58.67
N PHE A 26 -43.11 15.22 59.19
CA PHE A 26 -41.66 15.12 59.39
C PHE A 26 -40.96 15.18 58.02
N MET A 27 -40.46 16.36 57.65
CA MET A 27 -39.50 16.47 56.56
C MET A 27 -38.19 15.83 57.02
N LEU A 28 -37.94 14.60 56.56
CA LEU A 28 -36.60 14.02 56.57
C LEU A 28 -35.70 14.88 55.68
N VAL A 29 -34.98 15.82 56.28
CA VAL A 29 -33.89 16.52 55.62
C VAL A 29 -32.84 15.47 55.29
N ALA A 30 -32.73 15.12 54.00
CA ALA A 30 -31.71 14.21 53.52
C ALA A 30 -30.33 14.77 53.89
N ALA A 31 -29.51 13.95 54.56
CA ALA A 31 -28.14 14.33 54.88
C ALA A 31 -27.38 14.67 53.59
N PRO A 32 -26.49 15.68 53.59
CA PRO A 32 -25.71 16.01 52.40
C PRO A 32 -24.89 14.80 51.97
N PRO A 33 -24.77 14.54 50.65
CA PRO A 33 -24.08 13.36 50.16
C PRO A 33 -22.63 13.32 50.66
N PRO A 34 -22.09 12.15 51.01
CA PRO A 34 -20.72 12.05 51.50
C PRO A 34 -19.75 12.58 50.44
N LYS A 35 -18.89 13.52 50.86
CA LYS A 35 -17.86 14.09 49.98
C LYS A 35 -16.97 12.96 49.49
N LYS A 36 -17.03 12.66 48.19
CA LYS A 36 -16.15 11.67 47.55
C LYS A 36 -14.71 12.07 47.82
N THR A 37 -13.99 11.24 48.56
CA THR A 37 -12.55 11.40 48.76
C THR A 37 -11.86 11.34 47.40
N LYS A 38 -11.07 12.36 47.08
CA LYS A 38 -10.28 12.36 45.84
C LYS A 38 -9.19 11.30 46.00
N GLN A 39 -9.34 10.16 45.32
CA GLN A 39 -8.23 9.22 45.13
C GLN A 39 -7.05 9.97 44.49
N SER A 40 -5.82 9.54 44.79
CA SER A 40 -4.66 10.08 44.08
C SER A 40 -4.73 9.67 42.60
N PRO A 41 -4.27 10.51 41.65
CA PRO A 41 -4.30 10.16 40.23
C PRO A 41 -3.62 8.83 39.92
N GLN A 42 -2.55 8.50 40.67
CA GLN A 42 -1.86 7.22 40.56
C GLN A 42 -2.74 6.04 40.98
N ALA A 43 -3.44 6.12 42.11
CA ALA A 43 -4.32 5.04 42.56
C ALA A 43 -5.46 4.75 41.56
N SER A 44 -5.97 5.78 40.87
CA SER A 44 -6.97 5.59 39.81
C SER A 44 -6.39 4.97 38.53
N ILE A 45 -5.10 5.22 38.21
CA ILE A 45 -4.37 4.55 37.12
C ILE A 45 -4.11 3.07 37.49
N ASP A 46 -3.71 2.80 38.72
CA ASP A 46 -3.39 1.46 39.20
C ASP A 46 -4.66 0.57 39.26
N GLU A 47 -5.80 1.11 39.73
CA GLU A 47 -7.10 0.42 39.70
C GLU A 47 -7.58 0.15 38.26
N PHE A 48 -7.31 1.05 37.33
CA PHE A 48 -7.62 0.85 35.91
C PHE A 48 -6.83 -0.33 35.33
N TRP A 49 -5.50 -0.36 35.54
CA TRP A 49 -4.67 -1.44 35.02
C TRP A 49 -4.92 -2.80 35.69
N SER A 50 -5.31 -2.82 36.97
CA SER A 50 -5.70 -4.07 37.64
C SER A 50 -7.01 -4.64 37.11
N LYS A 51 -7.95 -3.79 36.67
CA LYS A 51 -9.20 -4.21 35.99
C LYS A 51 -8.99 -4.59 34.53
N PHE A 52 -8.06 -3.93 33.83
CA PHE A 52 -7.77 -4.19 32.42
C PHE A 52 -7.08 -5.55 32.22
N ASN A 53 -6.18 -5.93 33.12
CA ASN A 53 -5.41 -7.18 33.07
C ASN A 53 -6.05 -8.30 33.91
N SER A 54 -7.37 -8.52 33.80
CA SER A 54 -8.03 -9.60 34.54
C SER A 54 -7.55 -10.98 34.05
N THR A 55 -7.34 -11.92 34.99
CA THR A 55 -6.72 -13.24 34.72
C THR A 55 -7.57 -14.16 33.82
N THR A 56 -8.79 -13.76 33.47
CA THR A 56 -9.70 -14.46 32.56
C THR A 56 -10.24 -13.50 31.50
N PRO A 57 -9.45 -13.21 30.43
CA PRO A 57 -9.88 -12.32 29.36
C PRO A 57 -11.07 -12.92 28.60
N GLY A 58 -12.25 -12.33 28.78
CA GLY A 58 -13.44 -12.65 27.98
C GLY A 58 -13.22 -12.28 26.52
N ARG A 59 -13.65 -13.16 25.59
CA ARG A 59 -13.50 -12.93 24.14
C ARG A 59 -14.24 -11.65 23.72
N ALA A 60 -13.50 -10.62 23.31
CA ALA A 60 -14.08 -9.38 22.82
C ALA A 60 -14.82 -9.62 21.49
N THR A 61 -16.14 -9.46 21.46
CA THR A 61 -16.98 -9.83 20.31
C THR A 61 -17.44 -8.67 19.42
N THR A 62 -17.19 -7.41 19.78
CA THR A 62 -17.13 -6.19 18.91
C THR A 62 -16.84 -4.98 19.80
N ILE A 63 -15.87 -4.13 19.43
CA ILE A 63 -15.51 -2.89 20.18
C ILE A 63 -15.76 -1.60 19.38
N LEU A 64 -16.25 -1.72 18.14
CA LEU A 64 -16.51 -0.58 17.25
C LEU A 64 -18.02 -0.45 16.98
N PRO A 65 -18.56 0.78 16.85
CA PRO A 65 -19.92 0.98 16.36
C PRO A 65 -20.13 0.27 15.02
N ARG A 66 -21.33 -0.31 14.82
CA ARG A 66 -21.70 -1.00 13.57
C ARG A 66 -21.95 0.00 12.45
N ASP A 67 -20.87 0.58 11.92
CA ASP A 67 -20.94 1.49 10.79
C ASP A 67 -21.42 0.73 9.54
N ARG A 68 -22.40 1.31 8.83
CA ARG A 68 -22.89 0.76 7.57
C ARG A 68 -21.82 0.83 6.48
N TYR A 69 -20.95 1.84 6.51
CA TYR A 69 -19.82 1.92 5.60
C TYR A 69 -18.78 0.82 5.86
N ALA A 70 -18.54 0.44 7.12
CA ALA A 70 -17.66 -0.69 7.45
C ALA A 70 -18.23 -2.02 6.92
N LYS A 71 -19.53 -2.28 7.10
CA LYS A 71 -20.20 -3.43 6.48
C LYS A 71 -20.08 -3.45 4.96
N GLN A 72 -20.33 -2.32 4.32
CA GLN A 72 -20.27 -2.22 2.86
C GLN A 72 -18.83 -2.36 2.35
N ALA A 73 -17.83 -1.96 3.13
CA ALA A 73 -16.42 -2.25 2.87
C ALA A 73 -16.08 -3.74 3.08
N GLU A 74 -16.61 -4.42 4.11
CA GLU A 74 -16.46 -5.87 4.33
C GLU A 74 -17.16 -6.73 3.26
N GLU A 75 -18.27 -6.24 2.71
CA GLU A 75 -19.01 -6.90 1.62
C GLU A 75 -18.28 -6.78 0.28
N ASN A 76 -17.61 -5.65 0.03
CA ASN A 76 -16.77 -5.41 -1.15
C ASN A 76 -15.29 -5.83 -0.97
N ALA A 77 -14.86 -6.15 0.25
CA ALA A 77 -13.53 -6.67 0.50
C ALA A 77 -13.36 -8.04 -0.18
N PRO A 78 -12.22 -8.31 -0.85
CA PRO A 78 -11.97 -9.60 -1.47
C PRO A 78 -11.93 -10.69 -0.39
N LYS A 79 -12.98 -11.50 -0.32
CA LYS A 79 -13.10 -12.66 0.59
C LYS A 79 -12.28 -13.84 0.10
N GLY A 80 -10.97 -13.63 0.00
CA GLY A 80 -9.98 -14.68 0.05
C GLY A 80 -9.32 -14.68 1.43
N ILE A 81 -8.80 -15.83 1.83
CA ILE A 81 -7.61 -15.79 2.68
C ILE A 81 -6.57 -15.10 1.79
N ILE A 82 -6.16 -13.87 2.15
CA ILE A 82 -4.82 -13.44 1.79
C ILE A 82 -3.95 -14.43 2.52
N ASP A 83 -3.50 -15.47 1.82
CA ASP A 83 -2.46 -16.32 2.34
C ASP A 83 -1.33 -15.34 2.64
N GLY A 84 -1.05 -15.17 3.94
CA GLY A 84 0.14 -14.50 4.42
C GLY A 84 1.29 -15.36 4.00
N ALA A 85 1.62 -15.29 2.71
CA ALA A 85 2.50 -16.21 2.02
C ALA A 85 3.79 -16.21 2.82
N ASN A 86 4.09 -17.38 3.39
CA ASN A 86 5.11 -17.52 4.43
C ASN A 86 6.34 -16.74 3.96
N PRO A 87 6.69 -15.63 4.64
CA PRO A 87 7.57 -14.62 4.08
C PRO A 87 8.86 -15.30 3.64
N VAL A 88 9.11 -15.36 2.32
CA VAL A 88 10.19 -16.17 1.74
C VAL A 88 11.51 -15.72 2.36
N SER A 89 11.93 -16.45 3.38
CA SER A 89 12.75 -15.89 4.46
C SER A 89 14.23 -15.83 4.07
N SER A 90 14.59 -16.65 3.09
CA SER A 90 15.93 -16.72 2.52
C SER A 90 15.91 -16.40 1.03
N TYR A 91 16.95 -15.69 0.60
CA TYR A 91 17.34 -15.53 -0.78
C TYR A 91 17.37 -16.87 -1.54
N ASP A 92 17.87 -17.94 -0.92
CA ASP A 92 18.05 -19.24 -1.60
C ASP A 92 16.72 -19.89 -2.01
N GLU A 93 15.69 -19.72 -1.19
CA GLU A 93 14.34 -20.20 -1.48
C GLU A 93 13.72 -19.41 -2.62
N ALA A 94 13.80 -18.06 -2.58
CA ALA A 94 13.34 -17.21 -3.67
C ALA A 94 14.08 -17.54 -4.98
N ALA A 95 15.40 -17.72 -4.93
CA ALA A 95 16.22 -18.08 -6.08
C ALA A 95 15.90 -19.48 -6.62
N ARG A 96 15.58 -20.46 -5.76
CA ARG A 96 15.10 -21.79 -6.17
C ARG A 96 13.75 -21.69 -6.87
N LEU A 97 12.77 -21.03 -6.26
CA LEU A 97 11.42 -20.86 -6.81
C LEU A 97 11.44 -20.09 -8.14
N CYS A 98 12.31 -19.09 -8.28
CA CYS A 98 12.51 -18.36 -9.53
C CYS A 98 13.05 -19.27 -10.64
N ARG A 99 14.11 -20.05 -10.34
CA ARG A 99 14.68 -21.05 -11.28
C ARG A 99 13.64 -22.07 -11.73
N GLU A 100 12.87 -22.64 -10.81
CA GLU A 100 11.80 -23.61 -11.12
C GLU A 100 10.68 -23.00 -11.99
N LYS A 101 10.29 -21.74 -11.73
CA LYS A 101 9.31 -21.03 -12.58
C LYS A 101 9.86 -20.81 -13.98
N VAL A 102 11.10 -20.34 -14.12
CA VAL A 102 11.75 -20.13 -15.43
C VAL A 102 11.87 -21.44 -16.19
N GLU A 103 12.27 -22.54 -15.54
CA GLU A 103 12.37 -23.86 -16.20
C GLU A 103 11.01 -24.36 -16.71
N LYS A 104 9.94 -24.20 -15.92
CA LYS A 104 8.56 -24.53 -16.34
C LYS A 104 8.12 -23.69 -17.54
N ILE A 105 8.39 -22.39 -17.52
CA ILE A 105 8.11 -21.49 -18.65
C ILE A 105 8.88 -21.90 -19.90
N VAL A 106 10.19 -22.19 -19.78
CA VAL A 106 11.02 -22.65 -20.90
C VAL A 106 10.50 -23.95 -21.51
N LYS A 107 10.08 -24.92 -20.69
CA LYS A 107 9.48 -26.17 -21.17
C LYS A 107 8.19 -25.91 -21.95
N GLU A 108 7.30 -25.08 -21.40
CA GLU A 108 6.02 -24.75 -22.04
C GLU A 108 6.20 -23.95 -23.33
N CYS A 109 7.00 -22.86 -23.30
CA CYS A 109 7.33 -22.05 -24.48
C CYS A 109 7.94 -22.88 -25.62
N ARG A 110 8.83 -23.83 -25.29
CA ARG A 110 9.38 -24.77 -26.29
C ARG A 110 8.32 -25.75 -26.81
N ARG A 111 7.42 -26.24 -25.95
CA ARG A 111 6.29 -27.12 -26.34
C ARG A 111 5.34 -26.44 -27.32
N VAL A 112 5.06 -25.14 -27.13
CA VAL A 112 4.18 -24.36 -28.03
C VAL A 112 4.90 -23.64 -29.16
N ASN A 113 6.24 -23.74 -29.23
CA ASN A 113 7.11 -23.00 -30.16
C ASN A 113 6.87 -21.47 -30.16
N GLN A 114 6.75 -20.88 -28.96
CA GLN A 114 6.57 -19.43 -28.77
C GLN A 114 7.62 -18.87 -27.81
N LYS A 115 8.05 -17.62 -28.03
CA LYS A 115 8.83 -16.85 -27.06
C LYS A 115 7.95 -16.48 -25.86
N TYR A 116 8.55 -16.29 -24.69
CA TYR A 116 7.84 -15.84 -23.50
C TYR A 116 7.42 -14.37 -23.63
N THR A 117 6.21 -14.06 -23.18
CA THR A 117 5.68 -12.70 -23.01
C THR A 117 5.07 -12.62 -21.61
N ASP A 118 5.38 -11.56 -20.88
CA ASP A 118 4.80 -11.32 -19.56
C ASP A 118 3.40 -10.70 -19.73
N LYS A 119 2.38 -11.38 -19.21
CA LYS A 119 0.98 -10.92 -19.27
C LYS A 119 0.67 -9.78 -18.31
N HIS A 120 1.53 -9.54 -17.32
CA HIS A 120 1.40 -8.45 -16.35
C HIS A 120 2.25 -7.24 -16.72
N PHE A 121 3.14 -7.37 -17.71
CA PHE A 121 4.06 -6.32 -18.17
C PHE A 121 4.30 -6.43 -19.69
N ASP A 122 3.22 -6.31 -20.47
CA ASP A 122 3.25 -6.43 -21.94
C ASP A 122 3.47 -5.06 -22.61
N LEU A 123 4.73 -4.73 -22.87
CA LEU A 123 5.13 -3.50 -23.56
C LEU A 123 4.53 -3.39 -24.98
N GLU A 124 4.34 -4.50 -25.70
CA GLU A 124 3.83 -4.46 -27.08
C GLU A 124 2.34 -4.11 -27.11
N PHE A 125 1.58 -4.57 -26.12
CA PHE A 125 0.19 -4.21 -25.93
C PHE A 125 0.05 -2.75 -25.46
N ASP A 126 0.86 -2.34 -24.47
CA ASP A 126 0.86 -1.01 -23.87
C ASP A 126 1.22 0.08 -24.90
N LEU A 127 2.23 -0.16 -25.75
CA LEU A 127 2.61 0.76 -26.84
C LEU A 127 1.49 0.96 -27.87
N LYS A 128 0.74 -0.09 -28.19
CA LYS A 128 -0.37 -0.01 -29.17
C LYS A 128 -1.58 0.75 -28.61
N GLY A 129 -1.63 1.02 -27.31
CA GLY A 129 -2.65 1.86 -26.68
C GLY A 129 -4.08 1.32 -26.83
N TRP A 130 -4.24 0.00 -26.98
CA TRP A 130 -5.49 -0.64 -27.42
C TRP A 130 -6.70 -0.41 -26.47
N ASN A 131 -6.45 0.05 -25.25
CA ASN A 131 -7.41 0.39 -24.22
C ASN A 131 -7.21 1.81 -23.64
N GLY A 132 -6.35 2.64 -24.26
CA GLY A 132 -5.95 3.96 -23.75
C GLY A 132 -5.10 3.96 -22.47
N LYS A 133 -4.82 2.79 -21.88
CA LYS A 133 -3.93 2.65 -20.73
C LYS A 133 -2.49 2.50 -21.21
N LYS A 134 -1.58 2.99 -20.37
CA LYS A 134 -0.13 2.90 -20.53
C LYS A 134 0.46 2.45 -19.20
N ASP A 135 0.01 1.30 -18.73
CA ASP A 135 0.26 0.79 -17.37
C ASP A 135 1.73 0.38 -17.18
N CYS A 136 2.48 0.17 -18.28
CA CYS A 136 3.91 -0.14 -18.28
C CYS A 136 4.78 1.06 -18.72
N LEU A 137 4.22 1.99 -19.50
CA LEU A 137 4.93 3.11 -20.12
C LEU A 137 4.72 4.48 -19.44
N ARG A 138 3.87 4.59 -18.41
CA ARG A 138 3.68 5.83 -17.62
C ARG A 138 4.11 5.66 -16.16
N THR A 139 4.65 6.73 -15.59
CA THR A 139 4.90 6.81 -14.14
C THR A 139 3.58 6.78 -13.36
N LEU A 140 3.59 6.13 -12.19
CA LEU A 140 2.45 6.05 -11.26
C LEU A 140 1.98 7.44 -10.76
N THR A 141 2.79 8.47 -10.92
CA THR A 141 2.50 9.86 -10.51
C THR A 141 1.96 10.75 -11.62
N ALA A 142 1.78 10.22 -12.85
CA ALA A 142 1.33 10.99 -13.99
C ALA A 142 -0.14 11.45 -13.81
N THR A 143 -0.34 12.71 -13.43
CA THR A 143 -1.68 13.30 -13.20
C THR A 143 -2.21 14.13 -14.37
N SER A 144 -1.38 14.44 -15.37
CA SER A 144 -1.75 15.21 -16.58
C SER A 144 -0.87 14.81 -17.77
N GLU A 145 -1.32 15.12 -18.99
CA GLU A 145 -0.53 14.93 -20.22
C GLU A 145 0.69 15.88 -20.30
N ASP A 146 0.66 17.01 -19.57
CA ASP A 146 1.68 18.06 -19.56
C ASP A 146 2.87 17.81 -18.59
N ASP A 147 2.87 16.69 -17.86
CA ASP A 147 3.98 16.33 -16.97
C ASP A 147 5.25 16.04 -17.81
N PRO A 148 6.41 16.64 -17.52
CA PRO A 148 7.64 16.39 -18.29
C PRO A 148 8.07 14.90 -18.31
N TYR A 149 7.72 14.11 -17.29
CA TYR A 149 7.95 12.66 -17.25
C TYR A 149 6.94 11.86 -18.09
N VAL A 150 5.85 12.49 -18.56
CA VAL A 150 4.86 11.89 -19.47
C VAL A 150 5.26 12.07 -20.95
N SER A 151 6.27 12.88 -21.24
CA SER A 151 6.80 13.09 -22.61
C SER A 151 7.54 11.88 -23.21
N PHE A 152 7.68 10.78 -22.47
CA PHE A 152 8.30 9.55 -22.97
C PHE A 152 7.37 8.77 -23.91
N SER A 153 7.60 8.94 -25.22
CA SER A 153 6.96 8.18 -26.29
C SER A 153 7.97 7.27 -27.01
N PRO A 154 8.13 6.00 -26.58
CA PRO A 154 8.97 5.05 -27.31
C PRO A 154 8.37 4.76 -28.69
N GLY A 155 9.23 4.65 -29.72
CA GLY A 155 8.79 4.47 -31.12
C GLY A 155 8.54 3.03 -31.52
N SER A 156 9.06 2.06 -30.76
CA SER A 156 8.82 0.64 -31.00
C SER A 156 9.09 -0.21 -29.75
N VAL A 157 8.60 -1.45 -29.77
CA VAL A 157 9.05 -2.54 -28.89
C VAL A 157 9.74 -3.59 -29.75
N LYS A 158 10.88 -4.10 -29.30
CA LYS A 158 11.70 -5.11 -29.98
C LYS A 158 12.28 -6.08 -28.97
N ARG A 159 12.65 -7.29 -29.37
CA ARG A 159 13.51 -8.17 -28.55
C ARG A 159 14.96 -7.96 -28.94
N VAL A 160 15.89 -8.25 -28.03
CA VAL A 160 17.34 -8.10 -28.27
C VAL A 160 17.81 -8.88 -29.52
N THR A 161 17.18 -10.04 -29.77
CA THR A 161 17.39 -10.91 -30.95
C THR A 161 16.95 -10.28 -32.28
N ASP A 162 16.17 -9.21 -32.24
CA ASP A 162 15.60 -8.55 -33.41
C ASP A 162 16.39 -7.27 -33.77
N ILE A 163 17.42 -6.96 -32.99
CA ILE A 163 18.31 -5.78 -33.11
C ILE A 163 19.75 -6.22 -33.40
N PHE A 164 20.19 -7.37 -32.86
CA PHE A 164 21.55 -7.89 -32.99
C PHE A 164 21.54 -9.34 -33.50
N ASP A 165 22.45 -9.68 -34.41
CA ASP A 165 22.58 -11.03 -34.99
C ASP A 165 23.03 -12.10 -33.99
N LYS A 166 23.91 -11.72 -33.05
CA LYS A 166 24.54 -12.61 -32.06
C LYS A 166 24.53 -11.97 -30.68
N PRO A 167 23.34 -11.77 -30.07
CA PRO A 167 23.23 -11.15 -28.77
C PRO A 167 23.83 -12.07 -27.70
N GLN A 168 24.61 -11.50 -26.80
CA GLN A 168 25.19 -12.19 -25.66
C GLN A 168 24.74 -11.46 -24.39
N PHE A 169 24.36 -12.22 -23.35
CA PHE A 169 23.86 -11.63 -22.12
C PHE A 169 24.96 -10.93 -21.32
N PHE A 170 26.17 -11.51 -21.33
CA PHE A 170 27.41 -10.96 -20.77
C PHE A 170 28.57 -11.27 -21.71
N VAL A 171 29.55 -10.36 -21.80
CA VAL A 171 30.80 -10.57 -22.53
C VAL A 171 31.93 -10.31 -21.54
N GLN A 172 32.69 -11.35 -21.19
CA GLN A 172 33.75 -11.31 -20.16
C GLN A 172 33.26 -10.94 -18.74
N GLY A 173 31.95 -11.08 -18.47
CA GLY A 173 31.33 -10.74 -17.19
C GLY A 173 30.34 -9.57 -17.35
N ALA A 174 29.97 -8.97 -16.22
CA ALA A 174 29.08 -7.82 -16.17
C ALA A 174 29.77 -6.70 -15.40
N THR A 175 30.18 -5.63 -16.08
CA THR A 175 31.00 -4.55 -15.53
C THR A 175 30.25 -3.21 -15.55
N ALA A 176 30.74 -2.23 -14.78
CA ALA A 176 30.19 -0.87 -14.82
C ALA A 176 30.34 -0.18 -16.20
N ASN A 177 31.28 -0.62 -17.04
CA ASN A 177 31.50 -0.04 -18.37
C ASN A 177 30.44 -0.48 -19.40
N ASP A 178 29.70 -1.56 -19.14
CA ASP A 178 28.66 -2.08 -20.02
C ASP A 178 27.34 -1.28 -19.93
N ILE A 179 27.27 -0.32 -19.00
CA ILE A 179 26.06 0.43 -18.66
C ILE A 179 26.14 1.85 -19.25
N ARG A 180 25.14 2.22 -20.05
CA ARG A 180 24.97 3.58 -20.60
C ARG A 180 23.53 4.06 -20.39
N GLN A 181 23.37 5.31 -19.98
CA GLN A 181 22.04 5.85 -19.70
C GLN A 181 21.20 6.06 -20.97
N GLY A 182 19.92 5.70 -20.87
CA GLY A 182 18.88 6.04 -21.83
C GLY A 182 18.37 7.47 -21.64
N ARG A 183 17.08 7.70 -21.91
CA ARG A 183 16.45 9.03 -21.87
C ARG A 183 15.48 9.22 -20.69
N ASP A 184 15.41 8.26 -19.77
CA ASP A 184 14.28 8.12 -18.84
C ASP A 184 14.55 8.73 -17.44
N GLY A 185 15.69 9.39 -17.23
CA GLY A 185 16.02 10.07 -15.96
C GLY A 185 16.34 9.13 -14.78
N ASP A 186 16.57 7.86 -15.08
CA ASP A 186 16.81 6.72 -14.18
C ASP A 186 18.24 6.62 -13.59
N CYS A 187 18.96 7.73 -13.47
CA CYS A 187 20.40 7.72 -13.14
C CYS A 187 20.71 7.05 -11.78
N TRP A 188 19.77 7.10 -10.84
CA TRP A 188 19.83 6.44 -9.53
C TRP A 188 19.85 4.90 -9.66
N LEU A 189 19.12 4.34 -10.63
CA LEU A 189 19.10 2.91 -10.90
C LEU A 189 20.41 2.47 -11.56
N LEU A 190 20.90 3.26 -12.52
CA LEU A 190 22.17 2.96 -13.17
C LEU A 190 23.36 3.04 -12.21
N ALA A 191 23.39 4.02 -11.31
CA ALA A 191 24.42 4.08 -10.26
C ALA A 191 24.44 2.83 -9.38
N ALA A 192 23.26 2.27 -9.05
CA ALA A 192 23.16 1.01 -8.33
C ALA A 192 23.65 -0.18 -9.18
N LEU A 193 23.29 -0.26 -10.46
CA LEU A 193 23.75 -1.32 -11.37
C LEU A 193 25.27 -1.27 -11.59
N CYS A 194 25.86 -0.09 -11.78
CA CYS A 194 27.32 0.09 -11.86
C CYS A 194 28.01 -0.36 -10.57
N THR A 195 27.40 -0.08 -9.41
CA THR A 195 27.92 -0.54 -8.10
C THR A 195 27.89 -2.07 -7.99
N LEU A 196 26.85 -2.74 -8.51
CA LEU A 196 26.81 -4.20 -8.59
C LEU A 196 27.86 -4.75 -9.58
N GLY A 197 28.05 -4.11 -10.73
CA GLY A 197 29.04 -4.48 -11.74
C GLY A 197 30.50 -4.31 -11.31
N ASN A 198 30.77 -3.60 -10.21
CA ASN A 198 32.10 -3.53 -9.59
C ASN A 198 32.42 -4.75 -8.69
N LYS A 199 31.48 -5.71 -8.53
CA LYS A 199 31.73 -6.94 -7.79
C LYS A 199 31.19 -8.16 -8.54
N GLU A 200 32.13 -8.95 -9.04
CA GLU A 200 31.88 -10.23 -9.72
C GLU A 200 30.90 -11.11 -8.94
N GLY A 201 29.95 -11.72 -9.65
CA GLY A 201 28.95 -12.61 -9.07
C GLY A 201 27.75 -11.92 -8.40
N LEU A 202 27.70 -10.58 -8.29
CA LEU A 202 26.51 -9.90 -7.74
C LEU A 202 25.36 -9.80 -8.74
N ILE A 203 25.62 -9.46 -10.00
CA ILE A 203 24.56 -9.31 -11.02
C ILE A 203 23.91 -10.67 -11.30
N GLU A 204 24.68 -11.74 -11.23
CA GLU A 204 24.25 -13.14 -11.34
C GLU A 204 23.40 -13.60 -10.14
N LYS A 205 23.60 -13.00 -8.96
CA LYS A 205 22.71 -13.20 -7.80
C LYS A 205 21.39 -12.44 -7.92
N VAL A 206 21.37 -11.32 -8.64
CA VAL A 206 20.11 -10.62 -8.96
C VAL A 206 19.37 -11.36 -10.08
N CYS A 207 20.05 -11.74 -11.16
CA CYS A 207 19.50 -12.49 -12.30
C CYS A 207 19.74 -14.01 -12.16
N VAL A 208 18.98 -14.64 -11.26
CA VAL A 208 19.19 -16.04 -10.82
C VAL A 208 18.85 -17.11 -11.86
N ALA A 209 18.09 -16.78 -12.91
CA ALA A 209 17.72 -17.70 -13.98
C ALA A 209 17.38 -16.94 -15.26
N ARG A 210 17.71 -17.50 -16.43
CA ARG A 210 17.35 -16.91 -17.73
C ARG A 210 17.33 -17.95 -18.84
N ASN A 211 16.67 -17.61 -19.94
CA ASN A 211 16.80 -18.30 -21.21
C ASN A 211 16.63 -17.31 -22.35
N GLU A 212 17.74 -16.97 -23.00
CA GLU A 212 17.85 -15.91 -23.99
C GLU A 212 17.07 -16.24 -25.29
N GLN A 213 17.01 -17.52 -25.66
CA GLN A 213 16.27 -18.01 -26.84
C GLN A 213 14.76 -17.89 -26.67
N VAL A 214 14.23 -18.31 -25.51
CA VAL A 214 12.82 -18.16 -25.14
C VAL A 214 12.50 -16.70 -24.80
N GLY A 215 13.49 -15.93 -24.35
CA GLY A 215 13.33 -14.54 -23.93
C GLY A 215 12.64 -14.39 -22.57
N VAL A 216 12.97 -15.26 -21.61
CA VAL A 216 12.51 -15.18 -20.21
C VAL A 216 13.69 -14.94 -19.26
N TYR A 217 13.53 -13.99 -18.35
CA TYR A 217 14.55 -13.60 -17.37
C TYR A 217 13.93 -13.56 -15.98
N GLY A 218 14.58 -14.21 -15.02
CA GLY A 218 14.14 -14.37 -13.64
C GLY A 218 15.07 -13.66 -12.68
N PHE A 219 14.49 -12.77 -11.87
CA PHE A 219 15.19 -11.92 -10.94
C PHE A 219 14.74 -12.14 -9.49
N VAL A 220 15.64 -11.90 -8.54
CA VAL A 220 15.34 -11.88 -7.10
C VAL A 220 15.71 -10.50 -6.55
N PHE A 221 14.73 -9.81 -5.97
CA PHE A 221 14.90 -8.50 -5.36
C PHE A 221 14.66 -8.56 -3.86
N HIS A 222 15.47 -7.84 -3.10
CA HIS A 222 15.27 -7.63 -1.67
C HIS A 222 14.32 -6.45 -1.44
N ARG A 223 13.23 -6.65 -0.69
CA ARG A 223 12.22 -5.62 -0.37
C ARG A 223 11.86 -5.71 1.12
N GLY A 224 12.24 -4.69 1.88
CA GLY A 224 12.05 -4.66 3.33
C GLY A 224 12.92 -5.70 4.03
N SER A 225 12.32 -6.84 4.40
CA SER A 225 13.00 -8.01 4.97
C SER A 225 12.82 -9.28 4.13
N LEU A 226 12.29 -9.16 2.91
CA LEU A 226 11.82 -10.28 2.09
C LEU A 226 12.55 -10.36 0.75
N TYR A 227 12.68 -11.58 0.22
CA TYR A 227 13.17 -11.80 -1.14
C TYR A 227 11.99 -12.12 -2.08
N THR A 228 11.77 -11.26 -3.06
CA THR A 228 10.67 -11.36 -4.04
C THR A 228 11.19 -11.81 -5.39
N THR A 229 10.48 -12.74 -6.04
CA THR A 229 10.81 -13.20 -7.40
C THR A 229 10.07 -12.38 -8.45
N SER A 230 10.78 -11.83 -9.43
CA SER A 230 10.20 -11.20 -10.62
C SER A 230 10.57 -12.00 -11.87
N LEU A 231 9.66 -12.08 -12.84
CA LEU A 231 9.89 -12.67 -14.15
C LEU A 231 9.64 -11.59 -15.19
N LEU A 232 10.48 -11.49 -16.21
CA LEU A 232 10.37 -10.48 -17.26
C LEU A 232 10.58 -11.10 -18.65
N SER A 233 9.88 -10.54 -19.63
CA SER A 233 10.08 -10.82 -21.06
C SER A 233 11.31 -10.07 -21.59
N GLY A 234 12.04 -10.68 -22.52
CA GLY A 234 13.17 -10.08 -23.24
C GLY A 234 12.81 -9.00 -24.26
N THR A 235 11.70 -8.30 -24.05
CA THR A 235 11.20 -7.17 -24.85
C THR A 235 11.72 -5.86 -24.26
N ILE A 236 12.27 -4.99 -25.12
CA ILE A 236 12.84 -3.70 -24.77
C ILE A 236 12.25 -2.59 -25.65
N LEU A 237 12.33 -1.35 -25.16
CA LEU A 237 11.83 -0.16 -25.85
C LEU A 237 12.87 0.37 -26.82
N GLY A 238 12.46 0.61 -28.06
CA GLY A 238 13.24 1.30 -29.07
C GLY A 238 12.85 2.78 -29.14
N ALA A 239 13.84 3.67 -29.08
CA ALA A 239 13.64 5.08 -29.37
C ALA A 239 13.13 5.27 -30.81
N GLN A 240 12.25 6.26 -31.02
CA GLN A 240 11.87 6.64 -32.38
C GLN A 240 13.05 7.34 -33.05
N LEU A 241 13.64 6.69 -34.06
CA LEU A 241 14.50 7.38 -35.02
C LEU A 241 13.62 8.38 -35.76
N LEU A 242 13.70 9.64 -35.36
CA LEU A 242 13.32 10.75 -36.24
C LEU A 242 14.23 10.62 -37.47
N SER A 243 13.63 10.47 -38.65
CA SER A 243 14.36 10.43 -39.91
C SER A 243 15.17 11.71 -40.06
N ALA A 244 16.48 11.55 -40.29
CA ALA A 244 17.35 12.62 -40.76
C ALA A 244 17.02 13.02 -42.21
#